data_AF-A0A2S3QRA0-F1
#
_entry.id   AF-A0A2S3QRA0-F1
#
_cell.length_a   1.000
_cell.length_b   1.000
_cell.length_c   1.000
_cell.angle_alpha   90.00
_cell.angle_beta   90.00
_cell.angle_gamma   90.00
#
_symmetry.space_group_name_H-M   'P 1'
#
loop_
_entity.id
_entity.type
_entity.pdbx_description
1 polymer ?
#
loop_
_entity_poly.entity_id
_entity_poly.type
_entity_poly.pdbx_seq_one_letter_code
_entity_poly.pdbx_strand_id
1 'polypeptide(L)' 'MYICICNAITQDMLDNAIKQGQTEKEVINSLGIGNSCGVCLLEQVSAGLAKKNLKSNQNEQGNEVKNNLTPVKK' A
#
# COMPACT_ATOMS: atom_id res chain seq x y z
N MET A 1 -12.60 5.55 6.88
CA MET A 1 -11.94 6.73 6.26
C MET A 1 -12.36 6.83 4.80
N TYR A 2 -12.28 7.99 4.14
CA TYR A 2 -12.39 8.08 2.68
C TYR A 2 -11.03 7.90 2.01
N ILE A 3 -10.96 7.04 0.99
CA ILE A 3 -9.78 6.78 0.17
C ILE A 3 -9.82 7.62 -1.11
N CYS A 4 -10.96 7.69 -1.78
CA CYS A 4 -11.15 8.54 -2.96
C CYS A 4 -12.33 9.50 -2.74
N ILE A 5 -12.04 10.77 -2.46
CA ILE A 5 -13.06 11.79 -2.19
C ILE A 5 -13.96 12.04 -3.41
N CYS A 6 -13.39 12.11 -4.61
CA CYS A 6 -14.12 12.39 -5.86
C CYS A 6 -15.26 11.40 -6.13
N ASN A 7 -15.04 10.12 -5.80
CA ASN A 7 -15.98 9.03 -6.05
C ASN A 7 -16.56 8.47 -4.73
N ALA A 8 -16.41 9.20 -3.61
CA ALA A 8 -16.89 8.85 -2.27
C ALA A 8 -16.52 7.44 -1.76
N ILE A 9 -15.36 6.89 -2.19
CA ILE A 9 -14.94 5.54 -1.82
C ILE A 9 -14.34 5.51 -0.41
N THR A 10 -14.85 4.62 0.44
CA THR A 10 -14.37 4.43 1.82
C THR A 10 -13.41 3.24 1.97
N GLN A 11 -12.69 3.21 3.10
CA GLN A 11 -11.89 2.05 3.52
C GLN A 11 -12.72 0.77 3.53
N ASP A 12 -13.95 0.82 4.08
CA ASP A 12 -14.83 -0.34 4.19
C ASP A 12 -15.22 -0.93 2.81
N MET A 13 -15.36 -0.07 1.79
CA MET A 13 -15.59 -0.51 0.40
C MET A 13 -14.35 -1.22 -0.18
N LEU A 14 -13.16 -0.65 0.04
CA LEU A 14 -11.87 -1.22 -0.35
C LEU A 14 -11.63 -2.59 0.34
N ASP A 15 -11.80 -2.65 1.66
CA ASP A 15 -11.65 -3.88 2.45
C ASP A 15 -12.63 -4.97 2.00
N ASN A 16 -13.87 -4.61 1.66
CA ASN A 16 -14.86 -5.57 1.20
C ASN A 16 -14.58 -6.07 -0.24
N ALA A 17 -14.04 -5.24 -1.12
CA ALA A 17 -13.59 -5.67 -2.45
C ALA A 17 -12.37 -6.62 -2.35
N ILE A 18 -11.43 -6.35 -1.45
CA ILE A 18 -10.29 -7.23 -1.15
C ILE A 18 -10.77 -8.58 -0.56
N LYS A 19 -11.74 -8.58 0.36
CA LYS A 19 -12.36 -9.81 0.92
C LYS A 19 -13.07 -10.66 -0.14
N GLN A 20 -13.49 -10.07 -1.26
CA GLN A 20 -14.07 -10.80 -2.40
C GLN A 20 -13.00 -11.43 -3.31
N GLY A 21 -11.71 -11.28 -2.99
CA GLY A 21 -10.60 -11.85 -3.76
C GLY A 21 -10.22 -11.07 -5.02
N GLN A 22 -10.73 -9.85 -5.20
CA GLN A 22 -10.36 -8.98 -6.31
C GLN A 22 -8.89 -8.55 -6.19
N THR A 23 -8.15 -8.54 -7.31
CA THR A 23 -6.79 -7.98 -7.36
C THR A 23 -6.82 -6.46 -7.25
N GLU A 24 -5.72 -5.84 -6.80
CA GLU A 24 -5.55 -4.38 -6.69
C GLU A 24 -6.08 -3.62 -7.92
N LYS A 25 -5.70 -4.09 -9.12
CA LYS A 25 -6.13 -3.50 -10.39
C LYS A 25 -7.63 -3.63 -10.63
N GLU A 26 -8.25 -4.75 -10.24
CA GLU A 26 -9.70 -4.93 -10.35
C GLU A 26 -10.44 -4.04 -9.37
N VAL A 27 -9.97 -3.93 -8.12
CA VAL A 27 -10.55 -3.04 -7.10
C VAL A 27 -10.46 -1.57 -7.51
N ILE A 28 -9.30 -1.13 -8.02
CA ILE A 28 -9.10 0.24 -8.52
C ILE A 28 -10.09 0.54 -9.65
N ASN A 29 -10.27 -0.38 -10.61
CA ASN A 29 -11.20 -0.18 -11.73
C ASN A 29 -12.67 -0.28 -11.31
N SER A 30 -13.04 -1.22 -10.42
CA SER A 30 -14.43 -1.50 -10.02
C SER A 30 -14.98 -0.43 -9.07
N LEU A 31 -14.16 0.09 -8.16
CA LEU A 31 -14.48 1.24 -7.30
C LEU A 31 -14.14 2.59 -7.97
N GLY A 32 -13.56 2.57 -9.18
CA GLY A 32 -13.16 3.77 -9.92
C GLY A 32 -12.14 4.66 -9.20
N ILE A 33 -11.27 4.09 -8.36
CA ILE A 33 -10.29 4.83 -7.57
C ILE A 33 -9.31 5.52 -8.53
N GLY A 34 -9.13 6.83 -8.38
CA GLY A 34 -8.21 7.62 -9.20
C GLY A 34 -8.79 8.13 -10.53
N ASN A 35 -9.91 7.59 -11.03
CA ASN A 35 -10.52 7.94 -12.34
C ASN A 35 -10.90 9.42 -12.55
N SER A 36 -10.86 10.25 -11.50
CA SER A 36 -11.16 11.68 -11.58
C SER A 36 -9.88 12.55 -11.55
N CYS A 37 -9.22 12.65 -10.40
CA CYS A 37 -8.03 13.52 -10.21
C CYS A 37 -6.73 12.77 -9.87
N GLY A 38 -6.76 11.44 -9.78
CA GLY A 38 -5.59 10.61 -9.46
C GLY A 38 -4.99 10.74 -8.06
N VAL A 39 -5.25 11.80 -7.28
CA VAL A 39 -4.47 12.12 -6.05
C VAL A 39 -4.49 11.04 -4.97
N CYS A 40 -5.54 10.22 -4.91
CA CYS A 40 -5.64 9.06 -4.00
C CYS A 40 -4.68 7.91 -4.34
N LEU A 41 -3.97 7.98 -5.48
CA LEU A 41 -2.93 7.03 -5.89
C LEU A 41 -1.51 7.58 -5.62
N LEU A 42 -1.37 8.82 -5.13
CA LEU A 42 -0.09 9.53 -5.04
C LEU A 42 0.61 9.43 -3.66
N GLU A 43 0.24 8.49 -2.81
CA GLU A 43 0.70 8.41 -1.41
C GLU A 43 2.24 8.33 -1.27
N GLN A 44 2.92 7.68 -2.23
CA GLN A 44 4.40 7.64 -2.27
C GLN A 44 5.05 8.97 -2.67
N VAL A 45 4.35 9.81 -3.45
CA VAL A 45 4.92 11.05 -4.03
C VAL A 45 5.04 12.15 -2.98
N SER A 46 4.05 12.29 -2.10
CA SER A 46 4.10 13.23 -0.97
C SER A 46 5.26 12.90 -0.02
N ALA A 47 5.43 11.61 0.31
CA ALA A 47 6.57 11.13 1.10
C ALA A 47 7.93 11.37 0.40
N GLY A 48 7.99 11.18 -0.92
CA GLY A 48 9.19 11.48 -1.73
C GLY A 48 9.56 12.97 -1.77
N LEU A 49 8.57 13.86 -1.84
CA LEU A 49 8.78 15.31 -1.85
C LEU A 49 9.13 15.86 -0.46
N ALA A 50 8.48 15.39 0.61
CA ALA A 50 8.80 15.78 1.98
C ALA A 50 10.25 15.42 2.38
N LYS A 51 10.76 14.27 1.91
CA LYS A 51 12.15 13.80 2.14
C LYS A 51 13.24 14.72 1.58
N LYS A 52 12.93 15.74 0.77
CA LYS A 52 13.92 16.77 0.37
C LYS A 52 14.30 17.74 1.49
N ASN A 53 13.49 17.88 2.55
CA ASN A 53 13.75 18.81 3.66
C ASN A 53 13.97 18.12 5.02
N LEU A 54 13.76 16.80 5.11
CA LEU A 54 13.95 16.02 6.34
C LEU A 54 14.97 14.89 6.09
N LYS A 55 16.23 15.14 6.47
CA LYS A 55 17.34 14.19 6.32
C LYS A 55 17.37 13.16 7.46
N SER A 56 17.68 11.92 7.06
CA SER A 56 18.34 10.89 7.87
C SER A 56 17.53 10.20 8.98
N ASN A 57 17.94 8.96 9.24
CA ASN A 57 17.68 8.14 10.42
C ASN A 57 16.20 7.86 10.81
N GLN A 58 15.65 6.79 10.22
CA GLN A 58 15.18 5.67 11.03
C GLN A 58 15.23 4.35 10.24
N ASN A 59 15.50 3.28 10.96
CA ASN A 59 15.63 1.89 10.53
C ASN A 59 14.74 1.05 11.48
N GLU A 60 14.51 -0.22 11.14
CA GLU A 60 13.93 -1.25 12.04
C GLU A 60 12.40 -1.10 12.32
N GLN A 61 11.60 -2.18 12.45
CA GLN A 61 11.90 -3.63 12.39
C GLN A 61 10.63 -4.47 12.09
N GLY A 62 10.82 -5.72 11.63
CA GLY A 62 9.82 -6.82 11.69
C GLY A 62 9.01 -7.07 10.40
N ASN A 63 8.99 -8.25 9.77
CA ASN A 63 9.68 -9.52 10.08
C ASN A 63 10.28 -10.14 8.77
N GLU A 64 10.32 -11.43 8.39
CA GLU A 64 9.67 -12.68 8.84
C GLU A 64 10.62 -13.89 8.70
N VAL A 65 10.33 -14.98 9.42
CA VAL A 65 11.07 -16.25 9.50
C VAL A 65 11.12 -17.04 8.17
N LYS A 66 12.33 -17.45 7.76
CA LYS A 66 12.58 -18.82 7.24
C LYS A 66 13.93 -19.38 7.71
N ASN A 67 13.89 -20.16 8.79
CA ASN A 67 15.00 -21.03 9.18
C ASN A 67 15.21 -22.14 8.13
N ASN A 68 16.48 -22.52 7.91
CA ASN A 68 16.88 -23.91 7.71
C ASN A 68 18.40 -24.06 7.84
N LEU A 69 18.86 -24.61 8.97
CA LEU A 69 20.23 -25.09 9.12
C LEU A 69 20.34 -26.49 8.51
N THR A 70 21.33 -26.71 7.65
CA THR A 70 21.86 -28.04 7.35
C THR A 70 23.39 -28.03 7.51
N PRO A 71 23.96 -28.70 8.53
CA PRO A 71 25.40 -28.75 8.72
C PRO A 71 26.02 -29.76 7.76
N VAL A 72 26.77 -29.27 6.76
CA VAL A 72 27.67 -30.13 5.97
C VAL A 72 28.78 -30.64 6.90
N LYS A 73 28.97 -31.96 6.93
CA LYS A 73 29.90 -32.66 7.85
C LYS A 73 31.14 -33.17 7.11
N LYS A 74 32.28 -33.06 7.79
CA LYS A 74 33.60 -33.64 7.50
C LYS A 74 34.33 -33.04 6.29
#